data_AF-A0A7M7G638-F1
#
_entry.id   AF-A0A7M7G638-F1
#
_cell.length_a   1.000
_cell.length_b   1.000
_cell.length_c   1.000
_cell.angle_alpha   90.00
_cell.angle_beta   90.00
_cell.angle_gamma   90.00
#
_symmetry.space_group_name_H-M   'P 1'
#
loop_
_entity.id
_entity.type
_entity.pdbx_description
1 polymer ?
#
loop_
_entity_poly.entity_id
_entity_poly.type
_entity_poly.pdbx_seq_one_letter_code
_entity_poly.pdbx_strand_id
1 'polypeptide(L)'
;MVHKVLVPEADYTLLAGKQKFSCYNVVVVIVIFLLGFTSLGLLAYNFFKTAIAEEKLVHNVKVPSWMHWFWHHNATNSTAFGSTIKPIDEHFVVCYYTKRRDNSSSQLTPNNVDPHLCTHIIVGFASVVNCTLDLGEDLSIYREMVELKKFEPNLKIMVSVGGADNESGYPEMVLNHANRKTFIRSVLNATKTLNLDGLDLDWEFPAWAHKADRQKIHFVQLAYELRKEFDRSGQKLTLSAAVAAPQAIIDQSYIVPEFSEHVDFINLMSYDYHFYIWYYPVTDLNSPLYPRSLETGYLTSLNVNFSANYWVLKGMPREKIVIGIPLYGHSYKLYNPSNHKLQAPARGYGDTGHMGFVTYPEVCKFLKNGAVRVFVNDSHVPYTYKNNEWISYDDVTSVTYKATWIKSNGFKGAMVFSLNTDDWNSTCTPNHRFPLTSIVKKIFNSKPKLV
;
A
#
# COMPACT_ATOMS: atom_id res chain seq x y z
N MET A 1 14.41 -2.63 8.57
CA MET A 1 14.05 -4.04 8.75
C MET A 1 12.56 -4.10 8.47
N VAL A 2 12.18 -4.57 7.28
CA VAL A 2 10.79 -4.88 6.94
C VAL A 2 10.85 -6.29 6.37
N HIS A 3 10.88 -7.27 7.27
CA HIS A 3 10.79 -8.68 6.92
C HIS A 3 9.93 -9.36 7.96
N LYS A 4 8.61 -9.26 7.75
CA LYS A 4 7.58 -10.26 8.03
C LYS A 4 6.21 -9.60 7.90
N VAL A 5 5.79 -9.29 6.67
CA VAL A 5 4.40 -9.68 6.38
C VAL A 5 4.47 -11.19 6.24
N LEU A 6 4.34 -11.89 7.39
CA LEU A 6 3.88 -13.26 7.35
C LEU A 6 2.53 -13.16 6.65
N VAL A 7 2.52 -13.51 5.37
CA VAL A 7 1.41 -14.26 4.83
C VAL A 7 1.60 -15.63 5.50
N PRO A 8 1.02 -15.91 6.69
CA PRO A 8 0.96 -17.30 7.12
C PRO A 8 0.31 -18.03 5.98
N GLU A 9 0.90 -19.19 5.65
CA GLU A 9 0.44 -20.15 4.64
C GLU A 9 -0.85 -19.66 4.05
N ALA A 10 -0.77 -18.85 2.96
CA ALA A 10 -1.96 -18.21 2.40
C ALA A 10 -2.99 -19.30 2.36
N ASP A 11 -4.00 -19.23 3.25
CA ASP A 11 -4.84 -20.38 3.48
C ASP A 11 -5.36 -20.70 2.09
N TYR A 12 -4.95 -21.84 1.53
CA TYR A 12 -5.29 -22.14 0.15
C TYR A 12 -6.84 -22.29 0.06
N THR A 13 -7.56 -22.21 1.19
CA THR A 13 -9.00 -21.98 1.25
C THR A 13 -9.45 -20.53 0.92
N LEU A 14 -8.60 -19.52 0.86
CA LEU A 14 -8.89 -18.22 0.24
C LEU A 14 -8.73 -18.27 -1.30
N LEU A 15 -7.91 -19.20 -1.82
CA LEU A 15 -8.05 -19.70 -3.20
C LEU A 15 -9.34 -20.54 -3.37
N ALA A 16 -10.04 -20.88 -2.27
CA ALA A 16 -11.36 -21.49 -2.34
C ALA A 16 -12.48 -20.53 -2.74
N GLY A 17 -12.20 -19.32 -3.24
CA GLY A 17 -13.15 -18.70 -4.19
C GLY A 17 -13.35 -19.61 -5.41
N LYS A 18 -12.24 -20.09 -5.99
CA LYS A 18 -12.24 -21.04 -7.10
C LYS A 18 -12.73 -22.42 -6.66
N GLN A 19 -12.37 -22.86 -5.45
CA GLN A 19 -12.74 -24.18 -4.92
C GLN A 19 -14.17 -24.25 -4.35
N LYS A 20 -14.72 -23.19 -3.73
CA LYS A 20 -16.14 -23.11 -3.33
C LYS A 20 -17.06 -22.90 -4.54
N PHE A 21 -16.65 -22.06 -5.50
CA PHE A 21 -17.36 -21.94 -6.78
C PHE A 21 -17.28 -23.27 -7.56
N SER A 22 -16.11 -23.91 -7.65
CA SER A 22 -15.95 -25.23 -8.25
C SER A 22 -16.76 -26.30 -7.50
N CYS A 23 -16.73 -26.38 -6.17
CA CYS A 23 -17.51 -27.36 -5.42
C CYS A 23 -19.02 -27.16 -5.58
N TYR A 24 -19.52 -25.92 -5.52
CA TYR A 24 -20.94 -25.63 -5.74
C TYR A 24 -21.36 -25.97 -7.18
N ASN A 25 -20.54 -25.62 -8.17
CA ASN A 25 -20.82 -25.90 -9.58
C ASN A 25 -20.66 -27.38 -9.94
N VAL A 26 -19.71 -28.09 -9.31
CA VAL A 26 -19.56 -29.54 -9.43
C VAL A 26 -20.78 -30.24 -8.83
N VAL A 27 -21.30 -29.79 -7.69
CA VAL A 27 -22.54 -30.32 -7.11
C VAL A 27 -23.73 -30.06 -8.03
N VAL A 28 -23.90 -28.84 -8.56
CA VAL A 28 -24.97 -28.50 -9.51
C VAL A 28 -24.89 -29.34 -10.78
N VAL A 29 -23.70 -29.47 -11.37
CA VAL A 29 -23.47 -30.27 -12.57
C VAL A 29 -23.73 -31.75 -12.29
N ILE A 30 -23.25 -32.30 -11.16
CA ILE A 30 -23.52 -33.69 -10.74
C ILE A 30 -25.02 -33.93 -10.54
N VAL A 31 -25.74 -33.02 -9.90
CA VAL A 31 -27.20 -33.14 -9.69
C VAL A 31 -27.95 -33.13 -11.02
N ILE A 32 -27.57 -32.27 -11.97
CA ILE A 32 -28.18 -32.23 -13.31
C ILE A 32 -27.92 -33.53 -14.08
N PHE A 33 -26.72 -34.11 -13.96
CA PHE A 33 -26.40 -35.41 -14.55
C PHE A 33 -27.15 -36.57 -13.88
N LEU A 34 -27.27 -36.57 -12.55
CA LEU A 34 -28.01 -37.59 -11.79
C LEU A 34 -29.51 -37.57 -12.07
N LEU A 35 -30.07 -36.42 -12.45
CA LEU A 35 -31.47 -36.27 -12.87
C LEU A 35 -31.72 -36.62 -14.35
N GLY A 36 -30.70 -37.12 -15.08
CA GLY A 36 -30.85 -37.62 -16.45
C GLY A 36 -30.81 -36.55 -17.55
N PHE A 37 -30.53 -35.29 -17.21
CA PHE A 37 -30.47 -34.18 -18.18
C PHE A 37 -29.05 -33.95 -18.72
N THR A 38 -28.54 -34.94 -19.46
CA THR A 38 -27.14 -34.96 -19.94
C THR A 38 -26.77 -33.75 -20.83
N SER A 39 -27.70 -33.27 -21.66
CA SER A 39 -27.49 -32.09 -22.52
C SER A 39 -27.41 -30.79 -21.73
N LEU A 40 -28.24 -30.61 -20.69
CA LEU A 40 -28.16 -29.48 -19.77
C LEU A 40 -26.91 -29.55 -18.88
N GLY A 41 -26.50 -30.75 -18.46
CA GLY A 41 -25.26 -30.95 -17.71
C GLY A 41 -24.02 -30.54 -18.50
N LEU A 42 -23.98 -30.87 -19.80
CA LEU A 42 -22.91 -30.44 -20.71
C LEU A 42 -22.91 -28.92 -20.95
N LEU A 43 -24.10 -28.32 -21.12
CA LEU A 43 -24.26 -26.88 -21.28
C LEU A 43 -23.83 -26.12 -20.02
N ALA A 44 -24.24 -26.58 -18.84
CA ALA A 44 -23.82 -26.01 -17.55
C ALA A 44 -22.31 -26.12 -17.36
N TYR A 45 -21.72 -27.31 -17.61
CA TYR A 45 -20.27 -27.52 -17.53
C TYR A 45 -19.50 -26.57 -18.46
N ASN A 46 -19.93 -26.46 -19.73
CA ASN A 46 -19.29 -25.57 -20.70
C ASN A 46 -19.45 -24.10 -20.30
N PHE A 47 -20.63 -23.68 -19.84
CA PHE A 47 -20.90 -22.33 -19.34
C PHE A 47 -19.99 -21.97 -18.15
N PHE A 48 -19.85 -22.86 -17.15
CA PHE A 48 -18.98 -22.61 -15.99
C PHE A 48 -17.51 -22.62 -16.37
N LYS A 49 -17.09 -23.46 -17.32
CA LYS A 49 -15.73 -23.45 -17.87
C LYS A 49 -15.41 -22.14 -18.57
N THR A 50 -16.33 -21.57 -19.35
CA THR A 50 -16.19 -20.24 -19.96
C THR A 50 -16.24 -19.12 -18.93
N ALA A 51 -17.14 -19.17 -17.93
CA ALA A 51 -17.26 -18.14 -16.89
C ALA A 51 -16.02 -18.04 -15.97
N ILE A 52 -15.25 -19.14 -15.83
CA ILE A 52 -13.97 -19.16 -15.11
C ILE A 52 -12.83 -18.57 -15.96
N ALA A 53 -12.93 -18.65 -17.30
CA ALA A 53 -11.89 -18.23 -18.24
C ALA A 53 -12.10 -16.82 -18.81
N GLU A 54 -13.32 -16.31 -18.84
CA GLU A 54 -13.64 -14.99 -19.38
C GLU A 54 -13.27 -13.89 -18.39
N GLU A 55 -12.47 -12.93 -18.84
CA GLU A 55 -12.22 -11.67 -18.14
C GLU A 55 -13.18 -10.61 -18.66
N LYS A 56 -13.90 -9.93 -17.77
CA LYS A 56 -14.72 -8.75 -18.10
C LYS A 56 -13.97 -7.48 -17.76
N LEU A 57 -14.10 -6.48 -18.64
CA LEU A 57 -13.62 -5.14 -18.40
C LEU A 57 -14.67 -4.37 -17.59
N VAL A 58 -14.36 -3.99 -16.35
CA VAL A 58 -15.20 -3.11 -15.52
C VAL A 58 -14.41 -1.85 -15.24
N HIS A 59 -14.85 -0.71 -15.78
CA HIS A 59 -14.20 0.60 -15.63
C HIS A 59 -12.67 0.54 -15.80
N ASN A 60 -12.20 -0.06 -16.90
CA ASN A 60 -10.77 -0.23 -17.25
C ASN A 60 -9.98 -1.21 -16.37
N VAL A 61 -10.64 -2.05 -15.57
CA VAL A 61 -10.02 -3.17 -14.85
C VAL A 61 -10.48 -4.47 -15.50
N LYS A 62 -9.54 -5.35 -15.87
CA LYS A 62 -9.84 -6.72 -16.30
C LYS A 62 -10.01 -7.61 -15.07
N VAL A 63 -11.11 -8.32 -15.03
CA VAL A 63 -11.54 -9.05 -13.84
C VAL A 63 -12.08 -10.41 -14.29
N PRO A 64 -11.66 -11.52 -13.67
CA PRO A 64 -12.30 -12.80 -13.91
C PRO A 64 -13.83 -12.73 -13.71
N SER A 65 -14.60 -13.25 -14.66
CA SER A 65 -16.07 -13.13 -14.68
C SER A 65 -16.76 -13.78 -13.48
N TRP A 66 -16.14 -14.81 -12.87
CA TRP A 66 -16.63 -15.39 -11.60
C TRP A 66 -16.52 -14.40 -10.43
N MET A 67 -15.48 -13.55 -10.43
CA MET A 67 -15.33 -12.47 -9.46
C MET A 67 -16.41 -11.41 -9.69
N HIS A 68 -16.70 -11.07 -10.96
CA HIS A 68 -17.82 -10.20 -11.33
C HIS A 68 -19.20 -10.72 -10.92
N TRP A 69 -19.42 -12.04 -10.96
CA TRP A 69 -20.68 -12.64 -10.51
C TRP A 69 -20.85 -12.53 -8.98
N PHE A 70 -19.79 -12.82 -8.21
CA PHE A 70 -19.76 -12.51 -6.77
C PHE A 70 -19.90 -11.01 -6.49
N TRP A 71 -19.36 -10.16 -7.36
CA TRP A 71 -19.48 -8.70 -7.27
C TRP A 71 -20.92 -8.22 -7.35
N HIS A 72 -21.77 -8.81 -8.19
CA HIS A 72 -23.19 -8.41 -8.26
C HIS A 72 -24.06 -9.04 -7.16
N HIS A 73 -23.75 -10.25 -6.69
CA HIS A 73 -24.54 -10.89 -5.64
C HIS A 73 -24.34 -10.26 -4.26
N ASN A 74 -23.16 -9.70 -3.98
CA ASN A 74 -22.90 -8.96 -2.73
C ASN A 74 -23.12 -7.44 -2.85
N ALA A 75 -23.22 -6.89 -4.06
CA ALA A 75 -23.44 -5.47 -4.31
C ALA A 75 -24.91 -5.06 -4.43
N THR A 76 -25.84 -5.79 -3.81
CA THR A 76 -27.25 -5.38 -3.80
C THR A 76 -27.52 -4.08 -3.02
N ASN A 77 -26.50 -3.43 -2.43
CA ASN A 77 -26.65 -2.16 -1.70
C ASN A 77 -25.59 -1.07 -1.98
N SER A 78 -24.61 -1.23 -2.89
CA SER A 78 -23.60 -0.19 -3.09
C SER A 78 -23.94 0.79 -4.22
N THR A 79 -24.47 1.95 -3.83
CA THR A 79 -24.57 3.19 -4.62
C THR A 79 -23.20 3.76 -5.06
N ALA A 80 -22.08 3.08 -4.78
CA ALA A 80 -20.72 3.54 -5.03
C ALA A 80 -20.33 3.62 -6.52
N PHE A 81 -20.98 2.83 -7.39
CA PHE A 81 -20.65 2.74 -8.81
C PHE A 81 -21.09 3.95 -9.65
N GLY A 82 -21.93 4.83 -9.10
CA GLY A 82 -22.39 6.06 -9.77
C GLY A 82 -21.70 7.34 -9.31
N SER A 83 -20.66 7.28 -8.48
CA SER A 83 -20.03 8.50 -7.97
C SER A 83 -19.27 9.22 -9.08
N THR A 84 -19.80 10.38 -9.48
CA THR A 84 -19.10 11.35 -10.32
C THR A 84 -17.77 11.69 -9.64
N ILE A 85 -16.65 11.59 -10.38
CA ILE A 85 -15.32 12.00 -9.88
C ILE A 85 -15.45 13.42 -9.35
N LYS A 86 -15.33 13.59 -8.03
CA LYS A 86 -15.35 14.92 -7.43
C LYS A 86 -14.06 15.64 -7.82
N PRO A 87 -14.12 16.93 -8.17
CA PRO A 87 -12.93 17.74 -8.35
C PRO A 87 -12.04 17.67 -7.11
N ILE A 88 -10.75 17.41 -7.30
CA ILE A 88 -9.74 17.50 -6.25
C ILE A 88 -9.12 18.90 -6.33
N ASP A 89 -9.49 19.76 -5.37
CA ASP A 89 -8.98 21.14 -5.31
C ASP A 89 -7.46 21.18 -5.08
N GLU A 90 -6.97 20.30 -4.21
CA GLU A 90 -5.55 20.14 -3.90
C GLU A 90 -5.18 18.66 -3.75
N HIS A 91 -4.12 18.27 -4.47
CA HIS A 91 -3.55 16.92 -4.39
C HIS A 91 -2.53 16.83 -3.26
N PHE A 92 -2.60 15.76 -2.48
CA PHE A 92 -1.65 15.51 -1.41
C PHE A 92 -0.37 14.85 -1.92
N VAL A 93 0.76 15.33 -1.40
CA VAL A 93 2.03 14.60 -1.39
C VAL A 93 2.31 14.27 0.07
N VAL A 94 2.07 13.03 0.46
CA VAL A 94 2.24 12.53 1.83
C VAL A 94 3.57 11.79 1.90
N CYS A 95 4.48 12.22 2.76
CA CYS A 95 5.83 11.70 2.81
C CYS A 95 6.07 11.00 4.14
N TYR A 96 6.36 9.70 4.12
CA TYR A 96 6.86 9.04 5.32
C TYR A 96 8.32 9.42 5.55
N TYR A 97 8.63 9.76 6.80
CA TYR A 97 9.99 9.84 7.33
C TYR A 97 10.15 8.77 8.41
N THR A 98 11.13 7.89 8.24
CA THR A 98 11.38 6.80 9.18
C THR A 98 12.50 7.18 10.15
N LYS A 99 12.17 7.35 11.43
CA LYS A 99 13.12 7.38 12.54
C LYS A 99 13.90 6.08 12.56
N ARG A 100 15.22 6.13 12.71
CA ARG A 100 16.05 4.93 12.90
C ARG A 100 16.93 5.00 14.13
N ARG A 101 17.33 3.81 14.56
CA ARG A 101 17.92 3.47 15.87
C ARG A 101 19.46 3.59 15.89
N ASP A 102 20.11 3.95 14.78
CA ASP A 102 21.56 3.93 14.65
C ASP A 102 22.16 5.26 14.13
N ASN A 103 23.30 5.65 14.70
CA ASN A 103 23.94 6.96 14.49
C ASN A 103 24.83 7.03 13.22
N SER A 104 24.47 6.34 12.14
CA SER A 104 25.30 6.37 10.92
C SER A 104 25.19 7.73 10.20
N SER A 105 26.32 8.29 9.76
CA SER A 105 26.41 9.63 9.13
C SER A 105 25.83 9.70 7.71
N SER A 106 25.38 8.58 7.15
CA SER A 106 24.80 8.48 5.81
C SER A 106 23.26 8.46 5.81
N GLN A 107 22.62 8.95 6.88
CA GLN A 107 21.15 8.95 7.01
C GLN A 107 20.56 10.35 6.83
N LEU A 108 19.33 10.38 6.34
CA LEU A 108 18.55 11.61 6.22
C LEU A 108 18.20 12.13 7.61
N THR A 109 18.68 13.32 7.94
CA THR A 109 18.29 14.04 9.17
C THR A 109 17.14 15.01 8.89
N PRO A 110 16.38 15.46 9.91
CA PRO A 110 15.30 16.43 9.72
C PRO A 110 15.76 17.72 9.02
N ASN A 111 16.95 18.22 9.35
CA ASN A 111 17.56 19.40 8.73
C ASN A 111 17.86 19.24 7.23
N ASN A 112 17.92 18.00 6.74
CA ASN A 112 18.12 17.70 5.33
C ASN A 112 16.82 17.45 4.57
N VAL A 113 15.66 17.46 5.23
CA VAL A 113 14.36 17.40 4.55
C VAL A 113 14.06 18.76 3.94
N ASP A 114 13.69 18.78 2.65
CA ASP A 114 13.20 19.99 2.00
C ASP A 114 11.72 20.23 2.40
N PRO A 115 11.39 21.34 3.08
CA PRO A 115 10.05 21.60 3.60
C PRO A 115 8.98 21.78 2.53
N HIS A 116 9.36 22.04 1.27
CA HIS A 116 8.41 22.32 0.18
C HIS A 116 8.03 21.09 -0.66
N LEU A 117 8.65 19.93 -0.41
CA LEU A 117 8.39 18.71 -1.17
C LEU A 117 7.00 18.12 -0.90
N CYS A 118 6.55 18.21 0.35
CA CYS A 118 5.44 17.43 0.87
C CYS A 118 4.33 18.36 1.38
N THR A 119 3.08 17.92 1.26
CA THR A 119 1.95 18.55 1.94
C THR A 119 1.83 18.05 3.39
N HIS A 120 2.19 16.78 3.59
CA HIS A 120 2.17 16.10 4.89
C HIS A 120 3.47 15.33 5.04
N ILE A 121 4.12 15.41 6.19
CA ILE A 121 5.19 14.50 6.60
C ILE A 121 4.67 13.68 7.77
N ILE A 122 4.70 12.36 7.61
CA ILE A 122 4.31 11.40 8.63
C ILE A 122 5.59 10.81 9.22
N VAL A 123 5.85 11.11 10.48
CA VAL A 123 7.05 10.64 11.21
C VAL A 123 6.74 9.27 11.82
N GLY A 124 7.32 8.24 11.24
CA GLY A 124 7.21 6.85 11.67
C GLY A 124 8.47 6.38 12.42
N PHE A 125 8.42 5.51 13.42
CA PHE A 125 7.22 4.97 14.04
C PHE A 125 7.23 5.17 15.54
N ALA A 126 6.07 5.52 16.07
CA ALA A 126 5.71 5.36 17.47
C ALA A 126 5.19 3.93 17.70
N SER A 127 5.17 3.50 18.95
CA SER A 127 4.65 2.21 19.37
C SER A 127 3.41 2.38 20.25
N VAL A 128 2.69 1.29 20.48
CA VAL A 128 1.65 1.23 21.50
C VAL A 128 2.19 0.42 22.68
N VAL A 129 2.35 1.05 23.84
CA VAL A 129 2.86 0.42 25.07
C VAL A 129 1.89 0.73 26.19
N ASN A 130 1.40 -0.27 26.92
CA ASN A 130 0.43 -0.08 28.02
C ASN A 130 -0.81 0.75 27.60
N CYS A 131 -1.30 0.52 26.38
CA CYS A 131 -2.39 1.28 25.77
C CYS A 131 -2.13 2.80 25.65
N THR A 132 -0.87 3.25 25.65
CA THR A 132 -0.49 4.64 25.36
C THR A 132 0.38 4.73 24.11
N LEU A 133 0.36 5.90 23.47
CA LEU A 133 1.27 6.25 22.39
C LEU A 133 2.67 6.43 22.96
N ASP A 134 3.59 5.56 22.57
CA ASP A 134 5.01 5.64 22.92
C ASP A 134 5.81 6.20 21.75
N LEU A 135 6.35 7.40 21.92
CA LEU A 135 7.13 8.09 20.90
C LEU A 135 8.62 7.69 20.90
N GLY A 136 9.05 6.93 21.93
CA GLY A 136 10.45 6.73 22.29
C GLY A 136 10.99 7.86 23.18
N GLU A 137 12.20 7.66 23.71
CA GLU A 137 12.84 8.62 24.63
C GLU A 137 13.26 9.92 23.94
N ASP A 138 13.77 9.82 22.71
CA ASP A 138 14.22 10.99 21.96
C ASP A 138 13.09 11.60 21.12
N LEU A 139 12.63 12.77 21.55
CA LEU A 139 11.60 13.56 20.88
C LEU A 139 12.18 14.63 19.93
N SER A 140 13.51 14.74 19.82
CA SER A 140 14.19 15.75 18.99
C SER A 140 13.71 15.73 17.55
N ILE A 141 13.62 14.55 16.93
CA ILE A 141 13.18 14.37 15.56
C ILE A 141 11.79 14.98 15.33
N TYR A 142 10.84 14.75 16.25
CA TYR A 142 9.49 15.32 16.11
C TYR A 142 9.52 16.84 16.21
N ARG A 143 10.31 17.40 17.14
CA ARG A 143 10.46 18.85 17.29
C ARG A 143 11.08 19.46 16.04
N GLU A 144 12.19 18.90 15.57
CA GLU A 144 12.89 19.38 14.36
C GLU A 144 12.02 19.29 13.10
N MET A 145 11.21 18.22 12.96
CA MET A 145 10.26 18.13 11.85
C MET A 145 9.16 19.20 11.94
N VAL A 146 8.65 19.49 13.13
CA VAL A 146 7.67 20.56 13.36
C VAL A 146 8.24 21.93 13.02
N GLU A 147 9.54 22.15 13.23
CA GLU A 147 10.22 23.40 12.87
C GLU A 147 10.24 23.66 11.35
N LEU A 148 10.11 22.64 10.51
CA LEU A 148 9.97 22.81 9.05
C LEU A 148 8.75 23.66 8.67
N LYS A 149 7.72 23.69 9.52
CA LYS A 149 6.54 24.55 9.34
C LYS A 149 6.85 26.05 9.38
N LYS A 150 8.03 26.45 9.88
CA LYS A 150 8.50 27.86 9.80
C LYS A 150 8.80 28.27 8.36
N PHE A 151 9.19 27.31 7.51
CA PHE A 151 9.52 27.54 6.10
C PHE A 151 8.32 27.25 5.19
N GLU A 152 7.47 26.28 5.55
CA GLU A 152 6.23 25.97 4.84
C GLU A 152 5.05 25.92 5.84
N PRO A 153 4.34 27.04 6.08
CA PRO A 153 3.30 27.12 7.11
C PRO A 153 2.09 26.19 6.91
N ASN A 154 1.86 25.73 5.67
CA ASN A 154 0.76 24.82 5.35
C ASN A 154 1.13 23.34 5.54
N LEU A 155 2.43 23.03 5.69
CA LEU A 155 2.93 21.68 5.90
C LEU A 155 2.32 21.07 7.17
N LYS A 156 1.86 19.83 7.06
CA LYS A 156 1.35 19.04 8.19
C LYS A 156 2.40 18.06 8.66
N ILE A 157 2.69 18.06 9.96
CA ILE A 157 3.61 17.09 10.57
C ILE A 157 2.81 16.17 11.48
N MET A 158 2.76 14.89 11.15
CA MET A 158 1.97 13.87 11.85
C MET A 158 2.87 12.79 12.43
N VAL A 159 2.36 12.02 13.37
CA VAL A 159 3.02 10.80 13.87
C VAL A 159 2.33 9.56 13.33
N SER A 160 3.08 8.57 12.87
CA SER A 160 2.57 7.22 12.60
C SER A 160 2.86 6.28 13.77
N VAL A 161 1.86 5.49 14.16
CA VAL A 161 1.95 4.50 15.23
C VAL A 161 1.76 3.10 14.66
N GLY A 162 2.70 2.20 14.97
CA GLY A 162 2.74 0.86 14.39
C GLY A 162 3.80 0.70 13.31
N GLY A 163 3.38 0.23 12.14
CA GLY A 163 4.24 -0.24 11.05
C GLY A 163 4.68 -1.69 11.24
N ALA A 164 5.25 -2.27 10.19
CA ALA A 164 5.81 -3.62 10.20
C ALA A 164 6.70 -3.88 11.42
N ASP A 165 6.50 -5.03 12.07
CA ASP A 165 7.20 -5.48 13.29
C ASP A 165 6.93 -4.65 14.57
N ASN A 166 5.94 -3.76 14.55
CA ASN A 166 5.58 -2.88 15.66
C ASN A 166 4.07 -2.82 15.91
N GLU A 167 3.35 -3.90 15.57
CA GLU A 167 1.89 -3.98 15.69
C GLU A 167 1.40 -4.63 17.00
N SER A 168 2.31 -5.15 17.82
CA SER A 168 1.99 -6.03 18.96
C SER A 168 1.11 -5.38 20.04
N GLY A 169 1.19 -4.06 20.22
CA GLY A 169 0.38 -3.33 21.19
C GLY A 169 -1.06 -3.02 20.73
N TYR A 170 -1.35 -3.10 19.42
CA TYR A 170 -2.67 -2.78 18.89
C TYR A 170 -3.79 -3.69 19.44
N PRO A 171 -3.66 -5.04 19.42
CA PRO A 171 -4.73 -5.93 19.85
C PRO A 171 -5.25 -5.64 21.26
N GLU A 172 -4.35 -5.35 22.21
CA GLU A 172 -4.71 -4.99 23.58
C GLU A 172 -5.36 -3.61 23.64
N MET A 173 -4.76 -2.62 22.96
CA MET A 173 -5.24 -1.24 22.98
C MET A 173 -6.66 -1.10 22.43
N VAL A 174 -7.01 -1.84 21.38
CA VAL A 174 -8.34 -1.74 20.77
C VAL A 174 -9.41 -2.58 21.47
N LEU A 175 -9.00 -3.48 22.38
CA LEU A 175 -9.83 -4.56 22.93
C LEU A 175 -11.14 -4.07 23.57
N ASN A 176 -11.11 -2.92 24.24
CA ASN A 176 -12.26 -2.34 24.91
C ASN A 176 -12.19 -0.81 24.93
N HIS A 177 -13.30 -0.17 25.29
CA HIS A 177 -13.42 1.29 25.33
C HIS A 177 -12.44 1.96 26.29
N ALA A 178 -12.16 1.36 27.46
CA ALA A 178 -11.25 1.96 28.44
C ALA A 178 -9.81 2.04 27.90
N ASN A 179 -9.34 0.98 27.24
CA ASN A 179 -8.01 0.93 26.63
C ASN A 179 -7.87 1.95 25.49
N ARG A 180 -8.86 2.01 24.59
CA ARG A 180 -8.88 3.01 23.50
C ARG A 180 -8.88 4.43 24.05
N LYS A 181 -9.65 4.69 25.11
CA LYS A 181 -9.69 6.01 25.76
C LYS A 181 -8.35 6.41 26.37
N THR A 182 -7.62 5.46 26.97
CA THR A 182 -6.24 5.70 27.45
C THR A 182 -5.32 6.09 26.30
N PHE A 183 -5.40 5.35 25.19
CA PHE A 183 -4.61 5.64 23.99
C PHE A 183 -4.94 7.01 23.40
N ILE A 184 -6.21 7.30 23.16
CA ILE A 184 -6.68 8.58 22.60
C ILE A 184 -6.21 9.77 23.45
N ARG A 185 -6.28 9.66 24.78
CA ARG A 185 -5.78 10.71 25.69
C ARG A 185 -4.29 10.93 25.54
N SER A 186 -3.50 9.86 25.42
CA SER A 186 -2.06 9.97 25.22
C SER A 186 -1.71 10.60 23.86
N VAL A 187 -2.47 10.28 22.80
CA VAL A 187 -2.35 10.91 21.48
C VAL A 187 -2.62 12.42 21.58
N LEU A 188 -3.74 12.83 22.15
CA LEU A 188 -4.10 14.24 22.29
C LEU A 188 -3.07 15.04 23.10
N ASN A 189 -2.45 14.40 24.10
CA ASN A 189 -1.37 15.01 24.88
C ASN A 189 -0.10 15.18 24.04
N ALA A 190 0.28 14.15 23.28
CA ALA A 190 1.44 14.18 22.39
C ALA A 190 1.28 15.24 21.29
N THR A 191 0.13 15.28 20.60
CA THR A 191 -0.13 16.25 19.52
C THR A 191 -0.08 17.69 20.04
N LYS A 192 -0.65 17.94 21.23
CA LYS A 192 -0.60 19.25 21.87
C LYS A 192 0.83 19.64 22.29
N THR A 193 1.56 18.71 22.92
CA THR A 193 2.90 18.96 23.47
C THR A 193 3.95 19.22 22.39
N LEU A 194 3.83 18.52 21.27
CA LEU A 194 4.77 18.59 20.16
C LEU A 194 4.28 19.46 19.01
N ASN A 195 3.05 19.99 19.08
CA ASN A 195 2.41 20.75 18.00
C ASN A 195 2.33 19.95 16.68
N LEU A 196 1.99 18.67 16.80
CA LEU A 196 1.74 17.78 15.66
C LEU A 196 0.33 18.00 15.12
N ASP A 197 0.18 17.88 13.81
CA ASP A 197 -1.05 18.15 13.07
C ASP A 197 -1.95 16.91 12.92
N GLY A 198 -1.57 15.76 13.47
CA GLY A 198 -2.38 14.56 13.37
C GLY A 198 -1.71 13.25 13.75
N LEU A 199 -2.48 12.17 13.57
CA LEU A 199 -2.11 10.79 13.81
C LEU A 199 -2.35 9.95 12.55
N ASP A 200 -1.42 9.07 12.23
CA ASP A 200 -1.52 8.04 11.23
C ASP A 200 -1.54 6.66 11.90
N LEU A 201 -2.61 5.88 11.68
CA LEU A 201 -2.75 4.52 12.21
C LEU A 201 -2.15 3.52 11.22
N ASP A 202 -1.06 2.86 11.62
CA ASP A 202 -0.38 1.86 10.80
C ASP A 202 -0.43 0.47 11.48
N TRP A 203 -1.63 -0.12 11.53
CA TRP A 203 -1.83 -1.47 12.07
C TRP A 203 -1.77 -2.52 10.94
N GLU A 204 -0.71 -3.34 10.95
CA GLU A 204 -0.45 -4.35 9.91
C GLU A 204 -0.68 -5.81 10.38
N PHE A 205 -1.78 -6.48 10.04
CA PHE A 205 -3.10 -5.93 9.74
C PHE A 205 -4.12 -6.48 10.75
N PRO A 206 -5.17 -5.73 11.11
CA PRO A 206 -6.21 -6.23 12.01
C PRO A 206 -6.84 -7.50 11.46
N ALA A 207 -7.05 -8.52 12.29
CA ALA A 207 -7.67 -9.80 11.91
C ALA A 207 -6.96 -10.62 10.80
N TRP A 208 -5.83 -10.16 10.26
CA TRP A 208 -5.06 -10.90 9.27
C TRP A 208 -4.25 -12.00 9.93
N ALA A 209 -3.90 -13.05 9.18
CA ALA A 209 -2.93 -14.05 9.62
C ALA A 209 -3.32 -14.84 10.90
N HIS A 210 -4.56 -15.34 10.96
CA HIS A 210 -5.14 -16.04 12.13
C HIS A 210 -5.34 -15.17 13.39
N LYS A 211 -5.22 -13.85 13.26
CA LYS A 211 -5.61 -12.90 14.33
C LYS A 211 -7.15 -12.87 14.46
N ALA A 212 -7.66 -12.43 15.61
CA ALA A 212 -9.09 -12.49 15.91
C ALA A 212 -9.95 -11.62 14.98
N ASP A 213 -11.00 -12.19 14.39
CA ASP A 213 -11.92 -11.50 13.45
C ASP A 213 -12.51 -10.20 13.99
N ARG A 214 -12.73 -10.12 15.31
CA ARG A 214 -13.29 -8.92 15.95
C ARG A 214 -12.36 -7.70 15.86
N GLN A 215 -11.08 -7.89 15.55
CA GLN A 215 -10.12 -6.78 15.43
C GLN A 215 -10.54 -5.76 14.36
N LYS A 216 -11.17 -6.18 13.25
CA LYS A 216 -11.67 -5.23 12.23
C LYS A 216 -12.78 -4.32 12.76
N ILE A 217 -13.65 -4.84 13.63
CA ILE A 217 -14.70 -4.06 14.30
C ILE A 217 -14.06 -3.10 15.30
N HIS A 218 -13.10 -3.58 16.10
CA HIS A 218 -12.42 -2.75 17.08
C HIS A 218 -11.59 -1.64 16.42
N PHE A 219 -11.05 -1.87 15.22
CA PHE A 219 -10.33 -0.85 14.46
C PHE A 219 -11.25 0.29 14.01
N VAL A 220 -12.47 -0.02 13.54
CA VAL A 220 -13.50 0.99 13.26
C VAL A 220 -13.89 1.76 14.53
N GLN A 221 -14.09 1.06 15.65
CA GLN A 221 -14.40 1.70 16.93
C GLN A 221 -13.29 2.67 17.38
N LEU A 222 -12.03 2.30 17.17
CA LEU A 222 -10.89 3.19 17.43
C LEU A 222 -10.95 4.45 16.55
N ALA A 223 -11.15 4.29 15.23
CA ALA A 223 -11.23 5.43 14.33
C ALA A 223 -12.40 6.36 14.68
N TYR A 224 -13.58 5.81 14.98
CA TYR A 224 -14.75 6.55 15.45
C TYR A 224 -14.45 7.37 16.72
N GLU A 225 -13.88 6.72 17.75
CA GLU A 225 -13.59 7.37 19.02
C GLU A 225 -12.48 8.43 18.88
N LEU A 226 -11.42 8.16 18.09
CA LEU A 226 -10.39 9.15 17.76
C LEU A 226 -10.98 10.38 17.10
N ARG A 227 -11.80 10.20 16.04
CA ARG A 227 -12.42 11.31 15.32
C ARG A 227 -13.25 12.19 16.24
N LYS A 228 -14.12 11.56 17.04
CA LYS A 228 -14.97 12.27 18.00
C LYS A 228 -14.17 13.07 19.03
N GLU A 229 -13.09 12.51 19.55
CA GLU A 229 -12.26 13.20 20.55
C GLU A 229 -11.34 14.25 19.92
N PHE A 230 -10.89 14.07 18.67
CA PHE A 230 -10.17 15.10 17.91
C PHE A 230 -11.05 16.33 17.72
N ASP A 231 -12.29 16.15 17.25
CA ASP A 231 -13.24 17.24 17.03
C ASP A 231 -13.59 17.98 18.34
N ARG A 232 -13.64 17.27 19.48
CA ARG A 232 -13.89 17.84 20.81
C ARG A 232 -12.67 18.54 21.42
N SER A 233 -11.46 18.18 21.01
CA SER A 233 -10.23 18.68 21.63
C SER A 233 -9.95 20.16 21.34
N GLY A 234 -10.61 20.74 20.32
CA GLY A 234 -10.31 22.06 19.79
C GLY A 234 -9.03 22.12 18.94
N GLN A 235 -8.30 21.00 18.82
CA GLN A 235 -7.16 20.87 17.91
C GLN A 235 -7.66 20.50 16.51
N LYS A 236 -7.15 21.15 15.47
CA LYS A 236 -7.44 20.78 14.08
C LYS A 236 -6.54 19.61 13.66
N LEU A 237 -6.89 18.40 14.11
CA LEU A 237 -6.08 17.20 13.89
C LEU A 237 -6.58 16.36 12.72
N THR A 238 -5.61 15.93 11.91
CA THR A 238 -5.79 14.97 10.82
C THR A 238 -5.70 13.55 11.37
N LEU A 239 -6.59 12.67 10.93
CA LEU A 239 -6.53 11.23 11.18
C LEU A 239 -6.38 10.50 9.84
N SER A 240 -5.25 9.85 9.64
CA SER A 240 -5.02 8.96 8.51
C SER A 240 -4.78 7.53 8.96
N ALA A 241 -4.75 6.60 8.01
CA ALA A 241 -4.30 5.25 8.25
C ALA A 241 -3.54 4.71 7.04
N ALA A 242 -2.44 4.01 7.30
CA ALA A 242 -1.79 3.15 6.31
C ALA A 242 -2.56 1.83 6.20
N VAL A 243 -2.91 1.44 4.98
CA VAL A 243 -3.81 0.30 4.73
C VAL A 243 -3.32 -0.62 3.64
N ALA A 244 -3.71 -1.89 3.74
CA ALA A 244 -3.27 -2.95 2.84
C ALA A 244 -3.75 -2.75 1.39
N ALA A 245 -2.93 -3.16 0.44
CA ALA A 245 -3.29 -3.23 -0.99
C ALA A 245 -3.80 -4.60 -1.47
N PRO A 246 -3.31 -5.76 -0.97
CA PRO A 246 -3.80 -7.05 -1.44
C PRO A 246 -5.27 -7.29 -1.08
N GLN A 247 -6.07 -7.75 -2.05
CA GLN A 247 -7.51 -7.96 -1.90
C GLN A 247 -7.88 -8.80 -0.67
N ALA A 248 -7.17 -9.91 -0.45
CA ALA A 248 -7.46 -10.83 0.64
C ALA A 248 -7.34 -10.16 2.03
N ILE A 249 -6.36 -9.27 2.19
CA ILE A 249 -6.18 -8.52 3.42
C ILE A 249 -7.29 -7.48 3.56
N ILE A 250 -7.62 -6.78 2.48
CA ILE A 250 -8.69 -5.77 2.48
C ILE A 250 -10.02 -6.38 2.98
N ASP A 251 -10.40 -7.54 2.45
CA ASP A 251 -11.66 -8.21 2.79
C ASP A 251 -11.69 -8.74 4.23
N GLN A 252 -10.55 -9.19 4.75
CA GLN A 252 -10.44 -9.73 6.10
C GLN A 252 -10.36 -8.63 7.17
N SER A 253 -9.63 -7.55 6.88
CA SER A 253 -9.14 -6.62 7.89
C SER A 253 -9.97 -5.35 8.04
N TYR A 254 -10.78 -4.96 7.05
CA TYR A 254 -11.41 -3.63 7.04
C TYR A 254 -12.91 -3.67 6.78
N ILE A 255 -13.66 -2.90 7.58
CA ILE A 255 -15.05 -2.54 7.28
C ILE A 255 -15.03 -1.13 6.67
N VAL A 256 -14.80 -1.11 5.34
CA VAL A 256 -14.36 0.08 4.61
C VAL A 256 -15.37 1.24 4.67
N PRO A 257 -16.69 1.06 4.47
CA PRO A 257 -17.65 2.16 4.52
C PRO A 257 -17.63 2.89 5.86
N GLU A 258 -17.74 2.16 6.96
CA GLU A 258 -17.75 2.70 8.32
C GLU A 258 -16.41 3.33 8.69
N PHE A 259 -15.30 2.72 8.28
CA PHE A 259 -13.98 3.30 8.50
C PHE A 259 -13.80 4.64 7.76
N SER A 260 -14.34 4.75 6.54
CA SER A 260 -14.21 5.93 5.70
C SER A 260 -14.89 7.18 6.27
N GLU A 261 -15.87 7.02 7.17
CA GLU A 261 -16.57 8.12 7.83
C GLU A 261 -15.68 8.84 8.86
N HIS A 262 -14.62 8.18 9.35
CA HIS A 262 -13.88 8.65 10.52
C HIS A 262 -12.46 9.13 10.20
N VAL A 263 -11.87 8.66 9.10
CA VAL A 263 -10.56 9.09 8.63
C VAL A 263 -10.66 10.24 7.62
N ASP A 264 -9.67 11.13 7.64
CA ASP A 264 -9.53 12.21 6.65
C ASP A 264 -9.07 11.65 5.31
N PHE A 265 -8.10 10.72 5.33
CA PHE A 265 -7.65 9.97 4.17
C PHE A 265 -6.98 8.64 4.58
N ILE A 266 -6.81 7.73 3.61
CA ILE A 266 -6.00 6.53 3.76
C ILE A 266 -4.73 6.61 2.90
N ASN A 267 -3.64 6.06 3.41
CA ASN A 267 -2.39 5.85 2.69
C ASN A 267 -2.39 4.38 2.20
N LEU A 268 -2.74 4.15 0.94
CA LEU A 268 -2.77 2.81 0.37
C LEU A 268 -1.33 2.31 0.13
N MET A 269 -0.92 1.27 0.85
CA MET A 269 0.41 0.65 0.70
C MET A 269 0.49 -0.23 -0.55
N SER A 270 0.40 0.39 -1.72
CA SER A 270 0.41 -0.27 -3.03
C SER A 270 1.81 -0.62 -3.53
N TYR A 271 2.55 -1.32 -2.69
CA TYR A 271 3.90 -1.86 -2.90
C TYR A 271 4.06 -3.14 -2.07
N ASP A 272 5.22 -3.76 -2.11
CA ASP A 272 5.50 -5.08 -1.54
C ASP A 272 4.58 -6.19 -2.10
N TYR A 273 4.07 -6.02 -3.32
CA TYR A 273 3.29 -7.05 -3.99
C TYR A 273 4.14 -8.31 -4.24
N HIS A 274 5.42 -8.08 -4.55
CA HIS A 274 6.37 -9.14 -4.80
C HIS A 274 7.75 -8.82 -4.22
N PHE A 275 8.23 -9.72 -3.38
CA PHE A 275 9.58 -9.77 -2.83
C PHE A 275 9.98 -11.24 -2.68
N TYR A 276 11.27 -11.51 -2.44
CA TYR A 276 11.72 -12.89 -2.29
C TYR A 276 11.07 -13.57 -1.07
N ILE A 277 10.41 -14.70 -1.34
CA ILE A 277 9.88 -15.62 -0.34
C ILE A 277 10.25 -17.04 -0.74
N TRP A 278 10.72 -17.84 0.21
CA TRP A 278 11.34 -19.14 -0.07
C TRP A 278 10.41 -20.15 -0.75
N TYR A 279 9.09 -20.09 -0.48
CA TYR A 279 8.09 -21.00 -1.06
C TYR A 279 7.49 -20.50 -2.39
N TYR A 280 7.74 -19.24 -2.76
CA TYR A 280 7.43 -18.68 -4.07
C TYR A 280 8.65 -17.90 -4.59
N PRO A 281 9.77 -18.60 -4.88
CA PRO A 281 11.08 -17.98 -5.01
C PRO A 281 11.34 -17.53 -6.46
N VAL A 282 10.52 -16.63 -6.97
CA VAL A 282 10.64 -16.10 -8.34
C VAL A 282 10.74 -14.57 -8.32
N THR A 283 11.49 -14.00 -9.26
CA THR A 283 11.63 -12.55 -9.38
C THR A 283 10.33 -11.91 -9.85
N ASP A 284 9.95 -10.78 -9.24
CA ASP A 284 8.82 -10.01 -9.75
C ASP A 284 8.83 -8.55 -9.24
N LEU A 285 7.89 -7.75 -9.75
CA LEU A 285 7.86 -6.29 -9.58
C LEU A 285 7.32 -5.88 -8.20
N ASN A 286 8.02 -4.99 -7.50
CA ASN A 286 7.61 -4.47 -6.19
C ASN A 286 6.22 -3.80 -6.23
N SER A 287 6.02 -2.88 -7.19
CA SER A 287 4.84 -2.02 -7.27
C SER A 287 4.37 -1.81 -8.72
N PRO A 288 3.96 -2.86 -9.47
CA PRO A 288 3.46 -2.70 -10.83
C PRO A 288 2.22 -1.79 -10.87
N LEU A 289 2.14 -0.86 -11.84
CA LEU A 289 0.96 0.00 -11.99
C LEU A 289 -0.25 -0.79 -12.53
N TYR A 290 -0.01 -1.67 -13.49
CA TYR A 290 -1.00 -2.53 -14.13
C TYR A 290 -0.55 -3.99 -14.15
N PRO A 291 -1.51 -4.93 -14.26
CA PRO A 291 -1.18 -6.33 -14.45
C PRO A 291 -0.55 -6.56 -15.83
N ARG A 292 0.22 -7.64 -15.96
CA ARG A 292 0.77 -8.08 -17.24
C ARG A 292 -0.21 -9.00 -17.95
N SER A 293 -0.10 -9.05 -19.28
CA SER A 293 -0.97 -9.89 -20.13
C SER A 293 -0.93 -11.40 -19.80
N LEU A 294 0.16 -11.90 -19.21
CA LEU A 294 0.34 -13.31 -18.84
C LEU A 294 -0.05 -13.62 -17.38
N GLU A 295 -0.37 -12.61 -16.58
CA GLU A 295 -0.86 -12.85 -15.23
C GLU A 295 -2.28 -13.39 -15.27
N THR A 296 -2.61 -14.30 -14.35
CA THR A 296 -3.95 -14.89 -14.25
C THR A 296 -4.38 -15.02 -12.79
N GLY A 297 -5.69 -15.04 -12.57
CA GLY A 297 -6.28 -15.27 -11.25
C GLY A 297 -5.87 -14.21 -10.22
N TYR A 298 -5.44 -14.64 -9.03
CA TYR A 298 -5.08 -13.71 -7.95
C TYR A 298 -3.94 -12.76 -8.33
N LEU A 299 -3.00 -13.20 -9.17
CA LEU A 299 -1.84 -12.37 -9.55
C LEU A 299 -2.26 -11.13 -10.35
N THR A 300 -3.38 -11.16 -11.09
CA THR A 300 -3.88 -9.97 -11.81
C THR A 300 -4.38 -8.86 -10.88
N SER A 301 -4.54 -9.16 -9.58
CA SER A 301 -4.96 -8.21 -8.55
C SER A 301 -3.79 -7.49 -7.87
N LEU A 302 -2.56 -7.99 -8.03
CA LEU A 302 -1.37 -7.51 -7.32
C LEU A 302 -0.72 -6.32 -8.04
N ASN A 303 -1.47 -5.24 -8.20
CA ASN A 303 -1.01 -4.00 -8.83
C ASN A 303 -1.75 -2.78 -8.31
N VAL A 304 -1.13 -1.60 -8.45
CA VAL A 304 -1.64 -0.31 -7.96
C VAL A 304 -3.06 -0.02 -8.48
N ASN A 305 -3.30 -0.22 -9.77
CA ASN A 305 -4.59 0.09 -10.40
C ASN A 305 -5.73 -0.75 -9.82
N PHE A 306 -5.53 -2.06 -9.64
CA PHE A 306 -6.53 -2.93 -9.05
C PHE A 306 -6.81 -2.54 -7.59
N SER A 307 -5.78 -2.49 -6.75
CA SER A 307 -5.94 -2.26 -5.31
C SER A 307 -6.63 -0.93 -5.01
N ALA A 308 -6.27 0.14 -5.72
CA ALA A 308 -6.89 1.45 -5.53
C ALA A 308 -8.38 1.44 -5.88
N ASN A 309 -8.75 0.86 -7.01
CA ASN A 309 -10.15 0.77 -7.41
C ASN A 309 -10.93 -0.24 -6.55
N TYR A 310 -10.26 -1.24 -5.98
CA TYR A 310 -10.89 -2.16 -5.03
C TYR A 310 -11.27 -1.45 -3.71
N TRP A 311 -10.45 -0.54 -3.20
CA TRP A 311 -10.83 0.31 -2.05
C TRP A 311 -12.05 1.18 -2.35
N VAL A 312 -12.11 1.78 -3.55
CA VAL A 312 -13.29 2.53 -4.00
C VAL A 312 -14.53 1.64 -4.05
N LEU A 313 -14.39 0.44 -4.63
CA LEU A 313 -15.46 -0.54 -4.72
C LEU A 313 -16.00 -0.95 -3.34
N LYS A 314 -15.09 -1.08 -2.35
CA LYS A 314 -15.44 -1.42 -0.97
C LYS A 314 -16.09 -0.25 -0.20
N GLY A 315 -16.16 0.94 -0.79
CA GLY A 315 -16.87 2.09 -0.25
C GLY A 315 -15.99 3.24 0.23
N MET A 316 -14.67 3.20 0.01
CA MET A 316 -13.80 4.33 0.34
C MET A 316 -13.96 5.44 -0.71
N PRO A 317 -14.30 6.68 -0.32
CA PRO A 317 -14.38 7.80 -1.26
C PRO A 317 -13.02 8.01 -1.96
N ARG A 318 -13.06 8.18 -3.28
CA ARG A 318 -11.85 8.29 -4.09
C ARG A 318 -10.97 9.48 -3.68
N GLU A 319 -11.62 10.57 -3.32
CA GLU A 319 -11.02 11.80 -2.79
C GLU A 319 -10.40 11.65 -1.38
N LYS A 320 -10.48 10.47 -0.76
CA LYS A 320 -9.80 10.11 0.49
C LYS A 320 -8.67 9.10 0.30
N ILE A 321 -8.41 8.61 -0.93
CA ILE A 321 -7.36 7.61 -1.17
C ILE A 321 -6.09 8.28 -1.66
N VAL A 322 -5.02 8.16 -0.88
CA VAL A 322 -3.66 8.57 -1.23
C VAL A 322 -2.86 7.32 -1.61
N ILE A 323 -2.32 7.29 -2.83
CA ILE A 323 -1.73 6.09 -3.44
C ILE A 323 -0.24 5.98 -3.11
N GLY A 324 0.19 4.85 -2.56
CA GLY A 324 1.57 4.58 -2.18
C GLY A 324 2.50 4.36 -3.39
N ILE A 325 3.63 5.06 -3.38
CA ILE A 325 4.74 4.93 -4.32
C ILE A 325 6.00 4.58 -3.50
N PRO A 326 6.60 3.40 -3.69
CA PRO A 326 7.82 3.04 -2.98
C PRO A 326 9.00 3.81 -3.58
N LEU A 327 9.84 4.37 -2.71
CA LEU A 327 11.13 4.98 -3.08
C LEU A 327 12.27 3.98 -2.83
N TYR A 328 11.96 2.69 -2.89
CA TYR A 328 12.86 1.56 -2.68
C TYR A 328 12.48 0.43 -3.64
N GLY A 329 13.29 -0.62 -3.63
CA GLY A 329 13.13 -1.80 -4.44
C GLY A 329 13.39 -3.10 -3.69
N HIS A 330 13.17 -4.21 -4.41
CA HIS A 330 13.47 -5.55 -3.91
C HIS A 330 14.52 -6.26 -4.75
N SER A 331 15.57 -6.75 -4.10
CA SER A 331 16.65 -7.52 -4.74
C SER A 331 16.49 -9.03 -4.55
N TYR A 332 16.90 -9.75 -5.58
CA TYR A 332 16.84 -11.19 -5.69
C TYR A 332 18.18 -11.72 -6.19
N LYS A 333 18.54 -12.92 -5.72
CA LYS A 333 19.67 -13.69 -6.24
C LYS A 333 19.18 -14.75 -7.21
N LEU A 334 19.45 -14.58 -8.50
CA LEU A 334 19.09 -15.53 -9.54
C LEU A 334 19.86 -16.85 -9.39
N TYR A 335 19.20 -17.97 -9.71
CA TYR A 335 19.86 -19.26 -9.91
C TYR A 335 20.78 -19.23 -11.15
N ASN A 336 20.26 -18.70 -12.27
CA ASN A 336 20.97 -18.63 -13.54
C ASN A 336 20.97 -17.18 -14.05
N PRO A 337 22.13 -16.52 -14.23
CA PRO A 337 22.21 -15.15 -14.73
C PRO A 337 21.64 -14.99 -16.15
N SER A 338 21.61 -16.06 -16.95
CA SER A 338 21.01 -16.06 -18.29
C SER A 338 19.49 -16.03 -18.24
N ASN A 339 18.87 -16.41 -17.12
CA ASN A 339 17.44 -16.29 -16.88
C ASN A 339 17.18 -15.11 -15.93
N HIS A 340 17.09 -13.91 -16.51
CA HIS A 340 16.95 -12.64 -15.79
C HIS A 340 15.62 -11.92 -16.11
N LYS A 341 14.67 -12.64 -16.71
CA LYS A 341 13.33 -12.12 -17.00
C LYS A 341 12.50 -12.10 -15.72
N LEU A 342 11.30 -11.55 -15.84
CA LEU A 342 10.27 -11.67 -14.80
C LEU A 342 9.95 -13.15 -14.56
N GLN A 343 9.61 -13.48 -13.31
CA GLN A 343 9.35 -14.83 -12.82
C GLN A 343 10.55 -15.78 -12.96
N ALA A 344 11.77 -15.25 -13.06
CA ALA A 344 12.97 -16.07 -13.05
C ALA A 344 13.19 -16.68 -11.65
N PRO A 345 13.59 -17.96 -11.55
CA PRO A 345 13.90 -18.57 -10.27
C PRO A 345 15.03 -17.85 -9.53
N ALA A 346 14.76 -17.50 -8.28
CA ALA A 346 15.70 -16.90 -7.34
C ALA A 346 16.01 -17.89 -6.20
N ARG A 347 17.22 -17.83 -5.65
CA ARG A 347 17.68 -18.69 -4.56
C ARG A 347 17.79 -17.96 -3.21
N GLY A 348 17.45 -16.67 -3.19
CA GLY A 348 17.63 -15.82 -2.03
C GLY A 348 17.40 -14.35 -2.36
N TYR A 349 17.57 -13.52 -1.34
CA TYR A 349 17.74 -12.08 -1.48
C TYR A 349 19.00 -11.75 -2.29
N GLY A 350 18.97 -10.64 -3.02
CA GLY A 350 20.15 -10.11 -3.71
C GLY A 350 21.22 -9.61 -2.73
N ASP A 351 22.41 -9.33 -3.25
CA ASP A 351 23.56 -8.88 -2.44
C ASP A 351 23.49 -7.36 -2.16
N THR A 352 22.83 -6.61 -3.04
CA THR A 352 22.58 -5.17 -2.94
C THR A 352 21.46 -4.92 -1.94
N GLY A 353 21.67 -3.90 -1.10
CA GLY A 353 20.77 -3.57 -0.01
C GLY A 353 20.92 -4.52 1.16
N HIS A 354 19.87 -4.63 1.97
CA HIS A 354 19.88 -5.47 3.16
C HIS A 354 18.65 -6.37 3.17
N MET A 355 18.88 -7.69 3.17
CA MET A 355 17.83 -8.71 3.18
C MET A 355 16.84 -8.57 2.03
N GLY A 356 17.29 -8.07 0.88
CA GLY A 356 16.41 -7.88 -0.29
C GLY A 356 15.72 -6.53 -0.32
N PHE A 357 15.88 -5.65 0.67
CA PHE A 357 15.42 -4.26 0.61
C PHE A 357 16.52 -3.36 0.05
N VAL A 358 16.23 -2.57 -0.98
CA VAL A 358 17.20 -1.72 -1.68
C VAL A 358 16.72 -0.28 -1.78
N THR A 359 17.52 0.69 -1.36
CA THR A 359 17.24 2.13 -1.51
C THR A 359 17.47 2.61 -2.95
N TYR A 360 16.81 3.70 -3.36
CA TYR A 360 16.99 4.24 -4.70
C TYR A 360 18.47 4.61 -5.02
N PRO A 361 19.24 5.24 -4.11
CA PRO A 361 20.69 5.41 -4.27
C PRO A 361 21.49 4.13 -4.56
N GLU A 362 21.16 3.03 -3.88
CA GLU A 362 21.82 1.73 -4.12
C GLU A 362 21.52 1.19 -5.52
N VAL A 363 20.28 1.35 -6.00
CA VAL A 363 19.93 1.01 -7.38
C VAL A 363 20.71 1.88 -8.37
N CYS A 364 20.83 3.18 -8.14
CA CYS A 364 21.62 4.07 -8.99
C CYS A 364 23.09 3.64 -9.04
N LYS A 365 23.68 3.24 -7.90
CA LYS A 365 25.05 2.72 -7.84
C LYS A 365 25.18 1.42 -8.63
N PHE A 366 24.22 0.51 -8.50
CA PHE A 366 24.19 -0.74 -9.25
C PHE A 366 24.13 -0.50 -10.77
N LEU A 367 23.29 0.44 -11.22
CA LEU A 367 23.22 0.88 -12.62
C LEU A 367 24.53 1.51 -13.12
N LYS A 368 25.12 2.43 -12.34
CA LYS A 368 26.43 3.04 -12.67
C LYS A 368 27.54 1.99 -12.79
N ASN A 369 27.42 0.89 -12.07
CA ASN A 369 28.33 -0.25 -12.15
C ASN A 369 28.02 -1.20 -13.33
N GLY A 370 27.26 -0.78 -14.33
CA GLY A 370 27.04 -1.54 -15.57
C GLY A 370 25.91 -2.57 -15.49
N ALA A 371 24.96 -2.42 -14.56
CA ALA A 371 23.73 -3.21 -14.60
C ALA A 371 22.82 -2.77 -15.75
N VAL A 372 22.06 -3.72 -16.29
CA VAL A 372 21.15 -3.50 -17.42
C VAL A 372 19.76 -3.15 -16.89
N ARG A 373 19.28 -1.96 -17.24
CA ARG A 373 17.90 -1.53 -16.96
C ARG A 373 16.94 -2.07 -18.01
N VAL A 374 15.83 -2.66 -17.56
CA VAL A 374 14.71 -3.11 -18.41
C VAL A 374 13.44 -2.41 -17.93
N PHE A 375 12.71 -1.78 -18.85
CA PHE A 375 11.41 -1.17 -18.53
C PHE A 375 10.28 -2.08 -19.00
N VAL A 376 9.40 -2.49 -18.08
CA VAL A 376 8.25 -3.34 -18.39
C VAL A 376 7.09 -2.45 -18.80
N ASN A 377 6.81 -2.40 -20.11
CA ASN A 377 5.84 -1.45 -20.68
C ASN A 377 4.42 -1.68 -20.16
N ASP A 378 3.97 -2.95 -20.07
CA ASP A 378 2.63 -3.31 -19.58
C ASP A 378 2.37 -2.76 -18.18
N SER A 379 3.33 -2.90 -17.26
CA SER A 379 3.19 -2.51 -15.85
C SER A 379 3.73 -1.12 -15.53
N HIS A 380 4.35 -0.43 -16.49
CA HIS A 380 5.03 0.86 -16.33
C HIS A 380 6.07 0.94 -15.19
N VAL A 381 6.83 -0.14 -14.96
CA VAL A 381 7.83 -0.23 -13.89
C VAL A 381 9.12 -0.86 -14.40
N PRO A 382 10.31 -0.36 -13.99
CA PRO A 382 11.57 -0.98 -14.34
C PRO A 382 11.97 -2.12 -13.40
N TYR A 383 12.86 -2.96 -13.91
CA TYR A 383 13.79 -3.73 -13.10
C TYR A 383 15.20 -3.57 -13.66
N THR A 384 16.21 -3.94 -12.89
CA THR A 384 17.60 -3.95 -13.34
C THR A 384 18.27 -5.26 -12.94
N TYR A 385 19.26 -5.70 -13.71
CA TYR A 385 20.00 -6.92 -13.41
C TYR A 385 21.46 -6.84 -13.83
N LYS A 386 22.31 -7.60 -13.14
CA LYS A 386 23.71 -7.82 -13.49
C LYS A 386 24.18 -9.14 -12.89
N ASN A 387 24.79 -10.01 -13.68
CA ASN A 387 25.17 -11.35 -13.23
C ASN A 387 23.96 -12.06 -12.57
N ASN A 388 24.13 -12.61 -11.38
CA ASN A 388 23.08 -13.30 -10.64
C ASN A 388 22.22 -12.36 -9.79
N GLU A 389 22.28 -11.06 -10.01
CA GLU A 389 21.55 -10.08 -9.21
C GLU A 389 20.47 -9.39 -10.03
N TRP A 390 19.29 -9.28 -9.43
CA TRP A 390 18.09 -8.72 -10.05
C TRP A 390 17.38 -7.83 -9.04
N ILE A 391 16.96 -6.64 -9.44
CA ILE A 391 16.34 -5.65 -8.56
C ILE A 391 15.10 -5.04 -9.23
N SER A 392 13.93 -5.22 -8.63
CA SER A 392 12.73 -4.43 -8.99
C SER A 392 12.78 -3.11 -8.23
N TYR A 393 12.41 -2.00 -8.87
CA TYR A 393 12.39 -0.70 -8.23
C TYR A 393 11.49 0.27 -9.00
N ASP A 394 11.24 1.44 -8.43
CA ASP A 394 10.65 2.57 -9.14
C ASP A 394 11.72 3.62 -9.47
N ASP A 395 11.61 4.24 -10.65
CA ASP A 395 12.47 5.34 -11.07
C ASP A 395 11.65 6.56 -11.51
N VAL A 396 12.33 7.64 -11.90
CA VAL A 396 11.68 8.88 -12.33
C VAL A 396 10.63 8.63 -13.42
N THR A 397 10.84 7.66 -14.31
CA THR A 397 9.89 7.32 -15.38
C THR A 397 8.65 6.64 -14.81
N SER A 398 8.80 5.58 -14.02
CA SER A 398 7.64 4.86 -13.45
C SER A 398 6.87 5.71 -12.45
N VAL A 399 7.56 6.51 -11.63
CA VAL A 399 6.95 7.47 -10.71
C VAL A 399 6.16 8.53 -11.48
N THR A 400 6.66 9.01 -12.64
CA THR A 400 5.90 9.93 -13.50
C THR A 400 4.60 9.29 -14.01
N TYR A 401 4.65 8.03 -14.47
CA TYR A 401 3.46 7.31 -14.90
C TYR A 401 2.45 7.16 -13.76
N LYS A 402 2.90 6.74 -12.57
CA LYS A 402 2.04 6.60 -11.39
C LYS A 402 1.43 7.93 -10.97
N ALA A 403 2.22 8.99 -10.81
CA ALA A 403 1.71 10.31 -10.42
C ALA A 403 0.69 10.86 -11.43
N THR A 404 0.94 10.66 -12.73
CA THR A 404 0.01 11.07 -13.79
C THR A 404 -1.28 10.26 -13.72
N TRP A 405 -1.18 8.95 -13.51
CA TRP A 405 -2.33 8.06 -13.36
C TRP A 405 -3.16 8.43 -12.12
N ILE A 406 -2.54 8.68 -10.97
CA ILE A 406 -3.21 9.10 -9.73
C ILE A 406 -4.07 10.34 -9.99
N LYS A 407 -3.45 11.37 -10.58
CA LYS A 407 -4.11 12.64 -10.91
C LYS A 407 -5.27 12.45 -11.89
N SER A 408 -5.03 11.68 -12.96
CA SER A 408 -6.02 11.47 -14.03
C SER A 408 -7.20 10.63 -13.59
N ASN A 409 -7.02 9.78 -12.58
CA ASN A 409 -8.09 8.95 -12.03
C ASN A 409 -8.81 9.60 -10.85
N GLY A 410 -8.47 10.84 -10.45
CA GLY A 410 -9.19 11.57 -9.41
C GLY A 410 -8.95 11.06 -7.97
N PHE A 411 -7.79 10.44 -7.72
CA PHE A 411 -7.37 10.08 -6.37
C PHE A 411 -6.80 11.29 -5.64
N LYS A 412 -6.86 11.28 -4.29
CA LYS A 412 -6.49 12.44 -3.45
C LYS A 412 -5.03 12.85 -3.61
N GLY A 413 -4.15 11.92 -3.91
CA GLY A 413 -2.73 12.21 -4.03
C GLY A 413 -1.85 10.98 -4.00
N ALA A 414 -0.56 11.21 -3.76
CA ALA A 414 0.45 10.16 -3.64
C ALA A 414 1.07 10.19 -2.24
N MET A 415 1.30 9.00 -1.72
CA MET A 415 2.08 8.74 -0.53
C MET A 415 3.42 8.18 -0.97
N VAL A 416 4.54 8.68 -0.44
CA VAL A 416 5.86 8.16 -0.75
C VAL A 416 6.46 7.46 0.48
N PHE A 417 6.95 6.25 0.27
CA PHE A 417 7.61 5.47 1.31
C PHE A 417 9.03 5.09 0.86
N SER A 418 10.08 5.70 1.38
CA SER A 418 10.08 6.85 2.28
C SER A 418 11.12 7.89 1.84
N LEU A 419 11.06 9.11 2.39
CA LEU A 419 12.06 10.15 2.10
C LEU A 419 13.49 9.67 2.35
N ASN A 420 13.67 8.78 3.33
CA ASN A 420 14.96 8.21 3.70
C ASN A 420 15.58 7.33 2.61
N THR A 421 14.77 6.81 1.68
CA THR A 421 15.23 5.92 0.62
C THR A 421 15.27 6.56 -0.77
N ASP A 422 14.77 7.79 -0.89
CA ASP A 422 15.04 8.65 -2.05
C ASP A 422 16.50 9.12 -2.07
N ASP A 423 16.96 9.66 -3.19
CA ASP A 423 18.30 10.22 -3.31
C ASP A 423 18.40 11.63 -2.71
N TRP A 424 18.23 11.71 -1.40
CA TRP A 424 18.29 12.97 -0.65
C TRP A 424 19.68 13.60 -0.64
N ASN A 425 20.75 12.84 -0.93
CA ASN A 425 22.15 13.30 -0.92
C ASN A 425 22.76 13.42 -2.33
N SER A 426 21.93 13.47 -3.39
CA SER A 426 22.38 13.69 -4.79
C SER A 426 23.46 12.71 -5.29
N THR A 427 23.40 11.45 -4.83
CA THR A 427 24.35 10.38 -5.20
C THR A 427 24.06 9.79 -6.58
N CYS A 428 22.79 9.76 -7.00
CA CYS A 428 22.36 9.34 -8.33
C CYS A 428 22.77 10.40 -9.36
N THR A 429 22.37 11.65 -9.12
CA THR A 429 22.65 12.80 -10.00
C THR A 429 23.16 13.98 -9.17
N PRO A 430 24.35 14.54 -9.48
CA PRO A 430 24.88 15.68 -8.75
C PRO A 430 23.90 16.85 -8.71
N ASN A 431 23.78 17.50 -7.55
CA ASN A 431 22.91 18.66 -7.31
C ASN A 431 21.40 18.43 -7.52
N HIS A 432 20.94 17.17 -7.52
CA HIS A 432 19.53 16.84 -7.64
C HIS A 432 19.09 15.94 -6.49
N ARG A 433 18.49 16.56 -5.47
CA ARG A 433 18.01 15.90 -4.25
C ARG A 433 16.56 15.45 -4.43
N PHE A 434 16.20 14.34 -3.79
CA PHE A 434 14.84 13.79 -3.80
C PHE A 434 14.22 13.67 -5.20
N PRO A 435 14.91 13.07 -6.19
CA PRO A 435 14.46 13.04 -7.58
C PRO A 435 13.08 12.40 -7.75
N LEU A 436 12.76 11.36 -6.98
CA LEU A 436 11.48 10.66 -7.09
C LEU A 436 10.35 11.46 -6.43
N THR A 437 10.57 12.00 -5.24
CA THR A 437 9.56 12.81 -4.55
C THR A 437 9.29 14.12 -5.31
N SER A 438 10.34 14.75 -5.84
CA SER A 438 10.23 16.01 -6.60
C SER A 438 9.38 15.87 -7.86
N ILE A 439 9.48 14.74 -8.57
CA ILE A 439 8.67 14.53 -9.77
C ILE A 439 7.19 14.33 -9.45
N VAL A 440 6.85 13.69 -8.32
CA VAL A 440 5.46 13.60 -7.83
C VAL A 440 4.89 15.00 -7.59
N LYS A 441 5.61 15.82 -6.81
CA LYS A 441 5.20 17.19 -6.51
C LYS A 441 5.02 18.03 -7.78
N LYS A 442 5.94 17.91 -8.74
CA LYS A 442 5.87 18.60 -10.03
C LYS A 442 4.62 18.22 -10.84
N ILE A 443 4.27 16.93 -10.89
CA ILE A 443 3.08 16.46 -11.63
C ILE A 443 1.80 17.00 -10.99
N PHE A 444 1.69 16.99 -9.67
CA PHE A 444 0.49 17.52 -9.00
C PHE A 444 0.38 19.03 -9.08
N ASN A 445 1.48 19.78 -9.04
CA ASN A 445 1.48 21.23 -9.22
C ASN A 445 1.25 21.68 -10.68
N SER A 446 1.43 20.79 -11.67
CA SER A 446 1.17 21.15 -13.07
C SER A 446 -0.31 21.47 -13.31
N LYS A 447 -0.62 22.50 -14.10
CA LYS A 447 -2.01 22.70 -14.57
C LYS A 447 -2.40 21.52 -15.47
N PRO A 448 -3.67 21.07 -15.47
CA PRO A 448 -4.10 20.07 -16.44
C PRO A 448 -3.78 20.58 -17.84
N LYS A 449 -3.01 19.79 -18.60
CA LYS A 449 -2.95 20.02 -20.04
C LYS A 449 -4.34 19.66 -20.56
N LEU A 450 -5.09 20.67 -21.01
CA LEU A 450 -6.28 20.45 -21.83
C LEU A 450 -5.80 19.65 -23.04
N VAL A 451 -6.17 18.37 -23.12
CA VAL A 451 -5.97 17.53 -24.30
C VAL A 451 -7.29 17.52 -25.05
#